data_AF-A0A4C1YVP6-F1
#
_entry.id   AF-A0A4C1YVP6-F1
#
_cell.length_a   1.000
_cell.length_b   1.000
_cell.length_c   1.000
_cell.angle_alpha   90.00
_cell.angle_beta   90.00
_cell.angle_gamma   90.00
#
_symmetry.space_group_name_H-M   'P 1'
#
loop_
_entity.id
_entity.type
_entity.pdbx_description
1 polymer ?
#
loop_
_entity_poly.entity_id
_entity_poly.type
_entity_poly.pdbx_seq_one_letter_code
_entity_poly.pdbx_strand_id
1 'polypeptide(L)'
;MTTIPLLVLLGLDTNVKEDGEHAWRLKHFSRPAYCNLCLNMLVGLGKKGLCCIFCKFTVHERCVQRAPASCIATYSKSRRASNALAHHWVEGNCHGKCARCRKKIKGYNGITGLHCRWCHLTLHNRCVGSAGGACTLGRHAKHILPPTAIRPLVLDRQRSLPHRPQQDQFSLPTSISLPTSMAATEDRERERDREERREPRALPISFQITPPDGSCPLLVFINPKSGGRQGARVLRKLQYILNPRQVHDIAKGGPMQ
;
A
#
# COMPACT_ATOMS: atom_id res chain seq x y z
N MET A 1 18.77 -19.32 -5.06
CA MET A 1 17.29 -19.47 -5.08
C MET A 1 16.66 -18.11 -4.86
N THR A 2 15.61 -17.73 -5.59
CA THR A 2 15.03 -16.38 -5.51
C THR A 2 14.05 -16.25 -4.33
N THR A 3 14.44 -15.48 -3.32
CA THR A 3 13.63 -15.13 -2.14
C THR A 3 12.52 -14.14 -2.48
N ILE A 4 11.50 -14.62 -3.20
CA ILE A 4 10.22 -13.92 -3.29
C ILE A 4 9.59 -14.00 -1.89
N PRO A 5 9.29 -12.87 -1.21
CA PRO A 5 8.71 -12.92 0.12
C PRO A 5 7.42 -13.75 0.11
N LEU A 6 7.30 -14.70 1.04
CA LEU A 6 6.13 -15.59 1.16
C LEU A 6 4.80 -14.81 1.15
N LEU A 7 4.80 -13.60 1.71
CA LEU A 7 3.67 -12.66 1.70
C LEU A 7 3.17 -12.32 0.28
N VAL A 8 4.07 -12.18 -0.71
CA VAL A 8 3.76 -11.89 -2.13
C VAL A 8 3.13 -13.10 -2.83
N LEU A 9 3.60 -14.31 -2.51
CA LEU A 9 3.08 -15.56 -3.06
C LEU A 9 1.73 -15.93 -2.45
N LEU A 10 1.56 -15.72 -1.14
CA LEU A 10 0.32 -16.01 -0.42
C LEU A 10 -0.76 -14.95 -0.65
N GLY A 11 -0.38 -13.70 -0.96
CA GLY A 11 -1.32 -12.59 -1.16
C GLY A 11 -2.14 -12.27 0.08
N LEU A 12 -1.54 -12.50 1.26
CA LEU A 12 -2.23 -12.49 2.56
C LEU A 12 -2.08 -11.20 3.36
N ASP A 13 -1.11 -10.33 3.05
CA ASP A 13 -1.11 -9.01 3.68
C ASP A 13 -1.96 -8.02 2.87
N THR A 14 -3.09 -7.64 3.46
CA THR A 14 -4.04 -6.65 2.93
C THR A 14 -4.12 -5.44 3.84
N ASN A 15 -3.33 -5.41 4.92
CA ASN A 15 -3.29 -4.29 5.85
C ASN A 15 -2.42 -3.21 5.23
N VAL A 16 -2.89 -1.96 5.24
CA VAL A 16 -2.10 -0.81 4.75
C VAL A 16 -1.08 -0.43 5.82
N LYS A 17 -0.05 -1.28 5.97
CA LYS A 17 1.09 -1.07 6.86
C LYS A 17 1.88 0.15 6.39
N GLU A 18 2.26 0.17 5.11
CA GLU A 18 3.08 1.21 4.51
C GLU A 18 2.40 1.83 3.29
N ASP A 19 2.66 3.13 3.09
CA ASP A 19 1.90 3.98 2.17
C ASP A 19 2.72 4.34 0.94
N GLY A 20 2.25 3.94 -0.24
CA GLY A 20 3.05 3.91 -1.48
C GLY A 20 3.52 2.51 -1.89
N GLU A 21 3.35 1.50 -1.02
CA GLU A 21 3.69 0.11 -1.34
C GLU A 21 2.62 -0.64 -2.15
N HIS A 22 3.07 -1.61 -2.94
CA HIS A 22 2.19 -2.43 -3.78
C HIS A 22 1.74 -3.71 -3.05
N ALA A 23 0.46 -3.80 -2.69
CA ALA A 23 -0.15 -5.06 -2.24
C ALA A 23 -0.30 -6.05 -3.42
N TRP A 24 0.70 -6.89 -3.64
CA TRP A 24 0.77 -7.84 -4.75
C TRP A 24 -0.18 -9.03 -4.60
N ARG A 25 -0.60 -9.58 -5.75
CA ARG A 25 -1.34 -10.84 -5.82
C ARG A 25 -1.08 -11.55 -7.14
N LEU A 26 -0.89 -12.87 -7.09
CA LEU A 26 -0.85 -13.72 -8.27
C LEU A 26 -2.19 -13.67 -9.03
N LYS A 27 -2.11 -13.34 -10.32
CA LYS A 27 -3.25 -13.18 -11.22
C LYS A 27 -3.00 -13.94 -12.51
N HIS A 28 -3.97 -14.75 -12.91
CA HIS A 28 -4.06 -15.28 -14.26
C HIS A 28 -4.72 -14.24 -15.17
N PHE A 29 -4.12 -13.95 -16.31
CA PHE A 29 -4.61 -12.95 -17.25
C PHE A 29 -5.37 -13.62 -18.41
N SER A 30 -6.66 -13.32 -18.53
CA SER A 30 -7.53 -13.83 -19.62
C SER A 30 -7.36 -13.10 -20.95
N ARG A 31 -6.52 -12.06 -20.98
CA ARG A 31 -6.12 -11.30 -22.16
C ARG A 31 -4.61 -11.05 -22.11
N PRO A 32 -3.94 -10.79 -23.26
CA PRO A 32 -2.57 -10.30 -23.27
C PRO A 32 -2.42 -9.13 -22.30
N ALA A 33 -1.38 -9.19 -21.48
CA ALA A 33 -1.06 -8.16 -20.51
C ALA A 33 0.46 -7.99 -20.48
N TYR A 34 0.95 -6.83 -20.09
CA TYR A 34 2.37 -6.47 -20.12
C TYR A 34 2.86 -6.04 -18.75
N CYS A 35 4.12 -6.34 -18.47
CA CYS A 35 4.81 -5.95 -17.26
C CYS A 35 5.09 -4.45 -17.28
N ASN A 36 4.64 -3.71 -16.27
CA ASN A 36 4.90 -2.28 -16.11
C ASN A 36 6.38 -1.95 -15.89
N LEU A 37 7.22 -2.92 -15.50
CA LEU A 37 8.65 -2.69 -15.29
C LEU A 37 9.49 -2.93 -16.55
N CYS A 38 9.37 -4.11 -17.17
CA CYS A 38 10.21 -4.51 -18.30
C CYS A 38 9.51 -4.40 -19.66
N LEU A 39 8.28 -3.88 -19.69
CA LEU A 39 7.41 -3.63 -20.86
C LEU A 39 7.04 -4.87 -21.70
N ASN A 40 7.68 -6.01 -21.44
CA ASN A 40 7.44 -7.29 -22.09
C ASN A 40 6.12 -7.94 -21.64
N MET A 41 5.56 -8.78 -22.52
CA MET A 41 4.30 -9.45 -22.26
C MET A 41 4.40 -10.44 -21.09
N LEU A 42 3.35 -10.50 -20.27
CA LEU A 42 3.15 -11.42 -19.13
C LEU A 42 2.73 -12.84 -19.61
N VAL A 43 3.11 -13.24 -20.82
CA VAL A 43 2.86 -14.58 -21.36
C VAL A 43 4.11 -15.44 -21.31
N GLY A 44 3.86 -16.66 -20.88
CA GLY A 44 4.70 -17.85 -20.87
C GLY A 44 3.78 -19.01 -20.54
N LEU A 45 4.33 -20.21 -20.33
CA LEU A 45 3.57 -21.37 -19.85
C LEU A 45 2.81 -21.02 -18.55
N GLY A 46 1.49 -20.85 -18.65
CA GLY A 46 0.58 -20.56 -17.53
C GLY A 46 -0.05 -19.17 -17.46
N LYS A 47 0.36 -18.16 -18.27
CA LYS A 47 -0.25 -16.80 -18.31
C LYS A 47 -0.43 -16.13 -16.93
N LYS A 48 0.52 -16.36 -16.01
CA LYS A 48 0.52 -15.84 -14.64
C LYS A 48 1.44 -14.62 -14.51
N GLY A 49 1.03 -13.67 -13.67
CA GLY A 49 1.87 -12.56 -13.23
C GLY A 49 1.31 -11.95 -11.94
N LEU A 50 2.02 -11.00 -11.37
CA LEU A 50 1.57 -10.30 -10.17
C LEU A 50 0.81 -9.02 -10.56
N CYS A 51 -0.25 -8.72 -9.82
CA CYS A 51 -1.08 -7.52 -10.01
C CYS A 51 -1.31 -6.89 -8.64
N CYS A 52 -0.95 -5.61 -8.50
CA CYS A 52 -1.26 -4.86 -7.28
C CYS A 52 -2.79 -4.74 -7.11
N ILE A 53 -3.28 -5.05 -5.91
CA ILE A 53 -4.69 -4.87 -5.55
C ILE A 53 -5.06 -3.38 -5.61
N PHE A 54 -4.17 -2.51 -5.14
CA PHE A 54 -4.44 -1.09 -4.91
C PHE A 54 -4.20 -0.15 -6.09
N CYS A 55 -3.50 -0.54 -7.16
CA CYS A 55 -3.33 0.36 -8.32
C CYS A 55 -3.48 -0.34 -9.67
N LYS A 56 -3.50 -1.69 -9.69
CA LYS A 56 -3.51 -2.54 -10.89
C LYS A 56 -2.24 -2.41 -11.75
N PHE A 57 -1.15 -1.88 -11.20
CA PHE A 57 0.20 -2.10 -11.71
C PHE A 57 0.48 -3.61 -11.72
N THR A 58 1.16 -4.08 -12.77
CA THR A 58 1.36 -5.51 -13.04
C THR A 58 2.80 -5.80 -13.40
N VAL A 59 3.33 -6.93 -12.91
CA VAL A 59 4.73 -7.32 -13.13
C VAL A 59 4.86 -8.83 -13.32
N HIS A 60 5.92 -9.28 -13.99
CA HIS A 60 6.35 -10.67 -13.87
C HIS A 60 6.77 -10.95 -12.43
N GLU A 61 6.71 -12.21 -12.04
CA GLU A 61 7.21 -12.69 -10.74
C GLU A 61 8.68 -12.29 -10.51
N ARG A 62 9.56 -12.54 -11.50
CA ARG A 62 10.96 -12.08 -11.52
C ARG A 62 11.17 -10.55 -11.50
N CYS A 63 10.13 -9.76 -11.74
CA CYS A 63 10.20 -8.30 -11.79
C CYS A 63 9.72 -7.64 -10.49
N VAL A 64 9.10 -8.37 -9.57
CA VAL A 64 8.42 -7.78 -8.40
C VAL A 64 9.38 -7.07 -7.44
N GLN A 65 10.55 -7.64 -7.19
CA GLN A 65 11.56 -7.06 -6.28
C GLN A 65 12.20 -5.78 -6.83
N ARG A 66 12.00 -5.48 -8.11
CA ARG A 66 12.51 -4.29 -8.80
C ARG A 66 11.40 -3.28 -9.12
N ALA A 67 10.16 -3.55 -8.68
CA ALA A 67 9.06 -2.63 -8.88
C ALA A 67 9.22 -1.42 -7.95
N PRO A 68 9.14 -0.17 -8.44
CA PRO A 68 9.24 1.01 -7.59
C PRO A 68 8.08 1.09 -6.59
N ALA A 69 8.29 1.72 -5.44
CA ALA A 69 7.25 2.02 -4.45
C ALA A 69 6.33 3.18 -4.90
N SER A 70 5.69 2.99 -6.06
CA SER A 70 4.87 3.99 -6.76
C SER A 70 3.37 3.66 -6.71
N CYS A 71 2.91 3.01 -5.65
CA CYS A 71 1.50 2.74 -5.43
C CYS A 71 0.75 4.00 -4.95
N ILE A 72 -0.54 3.86 -4.64
CA ILE A 72 -1.33 4.97 -4.10
C ILE A 72 -0.85 5.38 -2.72
N ALA A 73 -0.83 6.69 -2.48
CA ALA A 73 -0.94 7.24 -1.13
C ALA A 73 -2.39 7.16 -0.65
N THR A 74 -2.62 6.67 0.56
CA THR A 74 -3.94 6.49 1.17
C THR A 74 -4.29 7.59 2.17
N TYR A 75 -3.33 8.45 2.50
CA TYR A 75 -3.48 9.64 3.35
C TYR A 75 -2.51 10.75 2.89
N SER A 76 -2.65 11.96 3.44
CA SER A 76 -1.72 13.06 3.18
C SER A 76 -0.49 12.99 4.08
N LYS A 77 0.70 12.91 3.48
CA LYS A 77 1.99 12.98 4.17
C LYS A 77 2.44 14.42 4.50
N SER A 78 1.67 15.45 4.12
CA SER A 78 2.01 16.86 4.34
C SER A 78 0.89 17.66 4.99
N ARG A 79 1.26 18.53 5.93
CA ARG A 79 0.37 19.51 6.58
C ARG A 79 -0.18 20.53 5.57
N ARG A 80 0.63 20.93 4.59
CA ARG A 80 0.29 21.93 3.54
C ARG A 80 -0.18 21.28 2.23
N ALA A 81 -0.60 20.02 2.26
CA ALA A 81 -1.11 19.36 1.06
C ALA A 81 -2.35 20.10 0.53
N SER A 82 -2.37 20.35 -0.78
CA SER A 82 -3.53 20.94 -1.45
C SER A 82 -4.78 20.09 -1.24
N ASN A 83 -5.92 20.75 -1.03
CA ASN A 83 -7.21 20.07 -0.99
C ASN A 83 -7.57 19.41 -2.34
N ALA A 84 -6.95 19.88 -3.45
CA ALA A 84 -7.08 19.28 -4.76
C ALA A 84 -6.31 17.95 -4.84
N LEU A 85 -7.05 16.83 -4.91
CA LEU A 85 -6.47 15.51 -5.12
C LEU A 85 -5.91 15.38 -6.55
N ALA A 86 -4.64 14.98 -6.70
CA ALA A 86 -4.06 14.67 -8.00
C ALA A 86 -4.58 13.32 -8.55
N HIS A 87 -4.65 13.20 -9.88
CA HIS A 87 -4.90 11.90 -10.52
C HIS A 87 -3.72 10.95 -10.30
N HIS A 88 -3.97 9.77 -9.73
CA HIS A 88 -2.98 8.69 -9.68
C HIS A 88 -3.11 7.83 -10.93
N TRP A 89 -2.34 8.18 -11.96
CA TRP A 89 -2.30 7.45 -13.23
C TRP A 89 -1.45 6.18 -13.11
N VAL A 90 -1.96 5.09 -13.67
CA VAL A 90 -1.22 3.84 -13.84
C VAL A 90 -1.31 3.46 -15.30
N GLU A 91 -0.17 3.16 -15.90
CA GLU A 91 -0.09 2.78 -17.30
C GLU A 91 -0.52 1.33 -17.52
N GLY A 92 -1.05 1.09 -18.72
CA GLY A 92 -1.11 -0.24 -19.30
C GLY A 92 -2.35 -1.05 -19.02
N ASN A 93 -2.44 -2.16 -19.77
CA ASN A 93 -3.45 -3.21 -19.58
C ASN A 93 -4.90 -2.66 -19.54
N CYS A 94 -5.10 -1.51 -20.20
CA CYS A 94 -6.33 -0.74 -20.26
C CYS A 94 -7.26 -1.34 -21.33
N HIS A 95 -8.25 -2.12 -20.88
CA HIS A 95 -9.22 -2.78 -21.75
C HIS A 95 -10.50 -1.97 -21.82
N GLY A 96 -10.67 -1.12 -22.85
CA GLY A 96 -11.89 -0.32 -23.00
C GLY A 96 -11.83 0.77 -24.07
N LYS A 97 -12.79 1.69 -23.99
CA LYS A 97 -12.84 2.93 -24.77
C LYS A 97 -12.19 4.06 -23.97
N CYS A 98 -11.40 4.90 -24.62
CA CYS A 98 -10.89 6.13 -24.02
C CYS A 98 -12.06 7.08 -23.71
N ALA A 99 -12.14 7.61 -22.48
CA ALA A 99 -13.22 8.49 -22.06
C ALA A 99 -13.30 9.79 -22.88
N ARG A 100 -12.15 10.35 -23.27
CA ARG A 100 -12.05 11.56 -24.12
C ARG A 100 -12.50 11.29 -25.56
N CYS A 101 -11.75 10.49 -26.32
CA CYS A 101 -11.99 10.34 -27.76
C CYS A 101 -12.95 9.20 -28.15
N ARG A 102 -13.49 8.45 -27.17
CA ARG A 102 -14.40 7.29 -27.31
C ARG A 102 -13.90 6.10 -28.15
N LYS A 103 -12.74 6.22 -28.82
CA LYS A 103 -12.07 5.13 -29.56
C LYS A 103 -11.50 4.08 -28.61
N LYS A 104 -11.41 2.81 -29.05
CA LYS A 104 -10.80 1.70 -28.29
C LYS A 104 -9.33 1.99 -27.97
N ILE A 105 -8.86 1.59 -26.79
CA ILE A 105 -7.44 1.55 -26.44
C ILE A 105 -6.89 0.21 -26.97
N LYS A 106 -5.90 0.27 -27.88
CA LYS A 106 -5.32 -0.89 -28.57
C LYS A 106 -4.05 -1.35 -27.83
N GLY A 107 -4.14 -2.41 -27.04
CA GLY A 107 -3.01 -2.98 -26.30
C GLY A 107 -2.36 -4.19 -26.96
N TYR A 108 -2.13 -4.16 -28.29
CA TYR A 108 -1.59 -5.31 -29.05
C TYR A 108 -0.05 -5.34 -29.10
N ASN A 109 0.60 -4.18 -28.99
CA ASN A 109 2.04 -4.01 -29.19
C ASN A 109 2.71 -3.35 -27.97
N GLY A 110 2.38 -3.82 -26.76
CA GLY A 110 2.98 -3.31 -25.52
C GLY A 110 2.02 -2.56 -24.61
N ILE A 111 2.61 -1.84 -23.66
CA ILE A 111 1.88 -1.12 -22.62
C ILE A 111 1.26 0.16 -23.19
N THR A 112 -0.08 0.28 -23.11
CA THR A 112 -0.79 1.44 -23.70
C THR A 112 -2.02 1.85 -22.88
N GLY A 113 -2.27 3.15 -22.85
CA GLY A 113 -3.35 3.77 -22.11
C GLY A 113 -2.99 3.95 -20.63
N LEU A 114 -3.71 4.84 -19.96
CA LEU A 114 -3.63 5.03 -18.52
C LEU A 114 -5.03 4.92 -17.92
N HIS A 115 -5.13 4.36 -16.73
CA HIS A 115 -6.30 4.51 -15.86
C HIS A 115 -5.94 5.30 -14.61
N CYS A 116 -6.79 6.23 -14.22
CA CYS A 116 -6.67 6.86 -12.91
C CYS A 116 -7.24 5.91 -11.87
N ARG A 117 -6.46 5.58 -10.83
CA ARG A 117 -6.90 4.68 -9.76
C ARG A 117 -8.09 5.23 -8.96
N TRP A 118 -8.15 6.55 -8.75
CA TRP A 118 -9.20 7.18 -7.95
C TRP A 118 -10.54 7.33 -8.68
N CYS A 119 -10.60 8.05 -9.80
CA CYS A 119 -11.84 8.25 -10.55
C CYS A 119 -12.17 7.17 -11.59
N HIS A 120 -11.30 6.16 -11.78
CA HIS A 120 -11.41 5.10 -12.79
C HIS A 120 -11.51 5.59 -14.25
N LEU A 121 -11.15 6.84 -14.52
CA LEU A 121 -11.09 7.39 -15.87
C LEU A 121 -9.99 6.69 -16.67
N THR A 122 -10.31 6.18 -17.85
CA THR A 122 -9.36 5.50 -18.74
C THR A 122 -9.13 6.31 -20.01
N LEU A 123 -7.87 6.60 -20.35
CA LEU A 123 -7.47 7.44 -21.47
C LEU A 123 -6.35 6.80 -22.31
N HIS A 124 -6.21 7.19 -23.59
CA HIS A 124 -4.94 6.98 -24.31
C HIS A 124 -3.86 7.89 -23.73
N ASN A 125 -2.58 7.56 -23.92
CA ASN A 125 -1.44 8.36 -23.46
C ASN A 125 -1.54 9.82 -23.96
N ARG A 126 -1.71 10.02 -25.27
CA ARG A 126 -1.97 11.34 -25.89
C ARG A 126 -3.25 12.06 -25.43
N CYS A 127 -4.16 11.37 -24.74
CA CYS A 127 -5.40 11.96 -24.25
C CYS A 127 -5.31 12.46 -22.80
N VAL A 128 -4.27 12.08 -22.06
CA VAL A 128 -4.15 12.35 -20.60
C VAL A 128 -4.13 13.84 -20.26
N GLY A 129 -3.51 14.68 -21.10
CA GLY A 129 -3.45 16.14 -20.92
C GLY A 129 -4.80 16.87 -21.00
N SER A 130 -5.90 16.16 -21.25
CA SER A 130 -7.27 16.71 -21.14
C SER A 130 -8.14 15.90 -20.17
N ALA A 131 -7.52 15.29 -19.16
CA ALA A 131 -8.25 14.79 -17.98
C ALA A 131 -8.81 15.92 -17.10
N GLY A 132 -8.32 17.16 -17.28
CA GLY A 132 -8.63 18.31 -16.44
C GLY A 132 -7.60 18.48 -15.32
N GLY A 133 -7.94 19.32 -14.33
CA GLY A 133 -7.11 19.60 -13.17
C GLY A 133 -7.21 18.51 -12.08
N ALA A 134 -7.94 18.79 -11.01
CA ALA A 134 -8.05 17.90 -9.86
C ALA A 134 -8.90 16.64 -10.15
N CYS A 135 -8.51 15.53 -9.53
CA CYS A 135 -9.24 14.26 -9.60
C CYS A 135 -10.53 14.33 -8.79
N THR A 136 -11.66 14.20 -9.47
CA THR A 136 -13.02 14.27 -8.87
C THR A 136 -13.50 12.98 -8.20
N LEU A 137 -12.63 11.98 -7.97
CA LEU A 137 -12.96 10.64 -7.44
C LEU A 137 -14.00 9.82 -8.26
N GLY A 138 -14.60 10.39 -9.32
CA GLY A 138 -15.49 9.70 -10.25
C GLY A 138 -16.81 9.25 -9.63
N ARG A 139 -17.42 8.19 -10.19
CA ARG A 139 -18.79 7.75 -9.86
C ARG A 139 -19.04 7.48 -8.37
N HIS A 140 -18.02 7.11 -7.61
CA HIS A 140 -18.15 6.74 -6.20
C HIS A 140 -17.65 7.83 -5.24
N ALA A 141 -17.39 9.05 -5.74
CA ALA A 141 -16.81 10.17 -4.97
C ALA A 141 -17.42 10.34 -3.58
N LYS A 142 -18.75 10.39 -3.49
CA LYS A 142 -19.49 10.57 -2.23
C LYS A 142 -19.19 9.52 -1.15
N HIS A 143 -18.68 8.35 -1.53
CA HIS A 143 -18.37 7.23 -0.62
C HIS A 143 -16.88 7.02 -0.39
N ILE A 144 -16.01 7.67 -1.16
CA ILE A 144 -14.56 7.53 -1.04
C ILE A 144 -14.08 8.56 -0.03
N LEU A 145 -13.30 8.12 0.96
CA LEU A 145 -12.53 9.02 1.82
C LEU A 145 -11.22 9.35 1.11
N PRO A 146 -11.04 10.56 0.53
CA PRO A 146 -9.85 10.85 -0.25
C PRO A 146 -8.60 10.90 0.64
N PRO A 147 -7.40 10.61 0.09
CA PRO A 147 -6.15 10.77 0.82
C PRO A 147 -5.96 12.16 1.43
N THR A 148 -6.47 13.22 0.78
CA THR A 148 -6.43 14.61 1.28
C THR A 148 -7.26 14.85 2.55
N ALA A 149 -8.23 13.97 2.85
CA ALA A 149 -9.09 14.02 4.04
C ALA A 149 -8.53 13.23 5.24
N ILE A 150 -7.38 12.55 5.09
CA ILE A 150 -6.76 11.73 6.15
C ILE A 150 -5.36 12.27 6.43
N ARG A 151 -5.03 12.58 7.69
CA ARG A 151 -3.72 13.11 8.11
C ARG A 151 -3.18 12.33 9.32
N PRO A 152 -1.91 11.89 9.34
CA PRO A 152 -1.30 11.31 10.54
C PRO A 152 -1.19 12.35 11.66
N LEU A 153 -1.66 12.02 12.87
CA LEU A 153 -1.61 12.93 14.03
C LEU A 153 -0.17 13.28 14.48
N VAL A 154 0.82 12.44 14.13
CA VAL A 154 2.24 12.71 14.38
C VAL A 154 2.70 14.02 13.71
N LEU A 155 2.12 14.38 12.55
CA LEU A 155 2.44 15.63 11.86
C LEU A 155 2.00 16.88 12.65
N ASP A 156 1.02 16.75 13.56
CA ASP A 156 0.53 17.88 14.36
C ASP A 156 1.33 18.13 15.62
N ARG A 157 2.00 17.11 16.17
CA ARG A 157 2.69 17.17 17.47
C ARG A 157 3.97 18.02 17.51
N GLN A 158 4.53 18.40 16.35
CA GLN A 158 5.78 19.19 16.25
C GLN A 158 5.60 20.69 16.60
N ARG A 159 4.48 21.10 17.21
CA ARG A 159 4.18 22.52 17.51
C ARG A 159 4.61 23.00 18.91
N SER A 160 5.15 22.11 19.76
CA SER A 160 5.24 22.35 21.21
C SER A 160 6.51 21.80 21.87
N LEU A 161 7.68 22.08 21.32
CA LEU A 161 8.98 21.91 22.01
C LEU A 161 9.79 23.21 21.92
N PRO A 162 10.03 23.92 23.04
CA PRO A 162 10.98 25.01 23.09
C PRO A 162 12.41 24.48 22.97
N HIS A 163 13.26 25.22 22.24
CA HIS A 163 14.68 24.90 22.08
C HIS A 163 15.41 25.09 23.43
N ARG A 164 16.09 24.05 23.93
CA ARG A 164 17.15 24.21 24.95
C ARG A 164 18.53 24.09 24.28
N PRO A 165 19.58 24.77 24.77
CA PRO A 165 20.93 24.66 24.22
C PRO A 165 21.61 23.36 24.65
N GLN A 166 22.59 22.96 23.86
CA GLN A 166 23.40 21.75 24.02
C GLN A 166 24.69 22.08 24.79
N GLN A 167 25.12 21.18 25.67
CA GLN A 167 26.48 21.17 26.23
C GLN A 167 27.01 19.73 26.28
N ASP A 168 28.22 19.55 25.76
CA ASP A 168 28.88 18.25 25.60
C ASP A 168 29.63 17.84 26.87
N GLN A 169 29.87 16.53 27.08
CA GLN A 169 31.23 15.96 27.02
C GLN A 169 31.29 14.43 27.22
N PHE A 170 32.51 13.89 27.05
CA PHE A 170 32.86 12.52 26.66
C PHE A 170 33.44 11.66 27.82
N SER A 171 33.36 10.34 27.62
CA SER A 171 34.31 9.28 28.07
C SER A 171 34.48 8.82 29.55
N LEU A 172 34.47 7.48 29.65
CA LEU A 172 34.95 6.50 30.67
C LEU A 172 36.51 6.51 30.86
N PRO A 173 37.23 5.69 31.70
CA PRO A 173 36.87 4.30 32.11
C PRO A 173 37.43 3.63 33.43
N THR A 174 36.96 2.39 33.69
CA THR A 174 37.64 1.19 34.30
C THR A 174 38.15 1.14 35.77
N SER A 175 37.81 0.06 36.53
CA SER A 175 38.77 -0.94 37.12
C SER A 175 38.19 -1.96 38.16
N ILE A 176 38.62 -3.24 38.06
CA ILE A 176 38.67 -4.44 38.98
C ILE A 176 37.94 -4.48 40.38
N SER A 177 37.59 -5.63 41.01
CA SER A 177 38.05 -7.05 40.92
C SER A 177 37.03 -8.14 41.42
N LEU A 178 37.51 -9.38 41.68
CA LEU A 178 36.87 -10.56 42.35
C LEU A 178 37.70 -10.99 43.62
N PRO A 179 37.43 -12.07 44.46
CA PRO A 179 36.91 -13.41 44.08
C PRO A 179 36.15 -14.32 45.13
N THR A 180 35.76 -15.52 44.67
CA THR A 180 35.63 -16.86 45.36
C THR A 180 34.55 -17.17 46.44
N SER A 181 33.61 -18.08 46.12
CA SER A 181 33.51 -19.44 46.75
C SER A 181 32.56 -20.38 45.97
N MET A 182 32.70 -21.70 46.17
CA MET A 182 32.15 -22.79 45.32
C MET A 182 30.77 -23.30 45.77
N ALA A 183 29.89 -23.69 44.82
CA ALA A 183 29.14 -24.97 44.79
C ALA A 183 28.15 -25.07 43.60
N ALA A 184 27.96 -26.30 43.11
CA ALA A 184 26.77 -26.92 42.46
C ALA A 184 25.53 -26.03 42.15
N THR A 185 24.82 -26.16 41.01
CA THR A 185 24.85 -27.17 39.91
C THR A 185 24.29 -26.56 38.61
N GLU A 186 24.48 -27.29 37.51
CA GLU A 186 24.02 -27.02 36.14
C GLU A 186 22.52 -26.62 36.03
N ASP A 187 22.22 -25.46 35.42
CA ASP A 187 20.98 -25.15 34.65
C ASP A 187 20.88 -23.64 34.29
N ARG A 188 21.84 -23.08 33.52
CA ARG A 188 21.86 -21.63 33.19
C ARG A 188 22.18 -21.22 31.74
N GLU A 189 22.08 -22.14 30.78
CA GLU A 189 22.38 -21.87 29.36
C GLU A 189 21.15 -21.68 28.45
N ARG A 190 19.93 -21.62 29.01
CA ARG A 190 18.67 -21.55 28.22
C ARG A 190 17.90 -20.22 28.23
N GLU A 191 18.38 -19.20 28.93
CA GLU A 191 17.66 -17.91 29.07
C GLU A 191 18.29 -16.72 28.34
N ARG A 192 19.51 -16.84 27.81
CA ARG A 192 20.22 -15.71 27.17
C ARG A 192 19.89 -15.48 25.68
N ASP A 193 19.03 -16.32 25.10
CA ASP A 193 18.73 -16.37 23.66
C ASP A 193 17.33 -15.83 23.27
N ARG A 194 16.64 -15.13 24.18
CA ARG A 194 15.25 -14.66 24.00
C ARG A 194 15.05 -13.17 23.77
N GLU A 195 16.11 -12.37 23.78
CA GLU A 195 15.97 -10.91 23.69
C GLU A 195 16.28 -10.33 22.29
N GLU A 196 16.86 -11.11 21.37
CA GLU A 196 17.33 -10.65 20.07
C GLU A 196 16.39 -10.97 18.87
N ARG A 197 15.10 -10.60 18.96
CA ARG A 197 14.32 -10.25 17.74
C ARG A 197 13.05 -9.42 17.96
N ARG A 198 13.03 -8.54 18.96
CA ARG A 198 11.99 -7.50 19.02
C ARG A 198 12.30 -6.42 17.98
N GLU A 199 11.89 -6.66 16.73
CA GLU A 199 11.74 -5.59 15.74
C GLU A 199 11.00 -4.42 16.43
N PRO A 200 11.48 -3.17 16.30
CA PRO A 200 10.86 -2.04 16.97
C PRO A 200 9.42 -1.93 16.46
N ARG A 201 8.46 -2.28 17.33
CA ARG A 201 7.03 -2.18 17.03
C ARG A 201 6.71 -0.72 16.78
N ALA A 202 6.68 -0.33 15.51
CA ALA A 202 6.29 1.01 15.09
C ALA A 202 4.97 1.36 15.79
N LEU A 203 4.98 2.46 16.54
CA LEU A 203 3.80 2.90 17.28
C LEU A 203 2.61 3.04 16.32
N PRO A 204 1.38 2.66 16.73
CA PRO A 204 0.21 2.78 15.87
C PRO A 204 0.08 4.22 15.35
N ILE A 205 0.14 4.38 14.02
CA ILE A 205 -0.06 5.68 13.41
C ILE A 205 -1.55 6.01 13.52
N SER A 206 -1.90 6.89 14.44
CA SER A 206 -3.25 7.44 14.57
C SER A 206 -3.49 8.54 13.53
N PHE A 207 -4.74 8.65 13.06
CA PHE A 207 -5.11 9.55 11.97
C PHE A 207 -6.23 10.51 12.38
N GLN A 208 -6.06 11.79 12.04
CA GLN A 208 -7.16 12.73 11.97
C GLN A 208 -7.87 12.54 10.63
N ILE A 209 -9.20 12.52 10.66
CA ILE A 209 -10.04 12.44 9.47
C ILE A 209 -10.91 13.69 9.41
N THR A 210 -10.88 14.38 8.27
CA THR A 210 -11.70 15.57 7.99
C THR A 210 -12.40 15.33 6.65
N PRO A 211 -13.59 14.70 6.63
CA PRO A 211 -14.31 14.41 5.39
C PRO A 211 -14.64 15.71 4.63
N PRO A 212 -14.62 15.71 3.29
CA PRO A 212 -15.12 16.85 2.51
C PRO A 212 -16.62 17.09 2.74
N ASP A 213 -17.05 18.34 2.61
CA ASP A 213 -18.46 18.71 2.74
C ASP A 213 -19.35 17.91 1.77
N GLY A 214 -20.52 17.47 2.26
CA GLY A 214 -21.44 16.64 1.48
C GLY A 214 -20.97 15.21 1.17
N SER A 215 -19.82 14.77 1.72
CA SER A 215 -19.39 13.37 1.62
C SER A 215 -20.09 12.47 2.64
N CYS A 216 -20.27 11.20 2.28
CA CYS A 216 -20.76 10.13 3.15
C CYS A 216 -19.84 8.91 3.00
N PRO A 217 -18.62 8.96 3.61
CA PRO A 217 -17.61 7.91 3.45
C PRO A 217 -18.15 6.55 3.88
N LEU A 218 -18.08 5.56 2.99
CA LEU A 218 -18.55 4.21 3.28
C LEU A 218 -17.46 3.42 4.00
N LEU A 219 -17.71 2.98 5.22
CA LEU A 219 -16.88 2.00 5.92
C LEU A 219 -17.40 0.59 5.60
N VAL A 220 -16.51 -0.32 5.23
CA VAL A 220 -16.86 -1.67 4.76
C VAL A 220 -16.16 -2.71 5.60
N PHE A 221 -16.95 -3.56 6.25
CA PHE A 221 -16.50 -4.74 6.97
C PHE A 221 -16.86 -5.99 6.17
N ILE A 222 -15.87 -6.85 5.88
CA ILE A 222 -16.06 -8.10 5.15
C ILE A 222 -15.52 -9.26 5.97
N ASN A 223 -16.34 -10.30 6.15
CA ASN A 223 -15.86 -11.62 6.48
C ASN A 223 -15.56 -12.38 5.17
N PRO A 224 -14.28 -12.62 4.78
CA PRO A 224 -13.98 -13.23 3.49
C PRO A 224 -14.33 -14.72 3.40
N LYS A 225 -14.56 -15.37 4.56
CA LYS A 225 -14.82 -16.81 4.67
C LYS A 225 -16.30 -17.17 4.43
N SER A 226 -17.21 -16.22 4.60
CA SER A 226 -18.66 -16.41 4.40
C SER A 226 -19.06 -16.51 2.91
N GLY A 227 -20.21 -17.12 2.63
CA GLY A 227 -20.94 -16.98 1.36
C GLY A 227 -20.18 -17.46 0.11
N GLY A 228 -19.94 -18.77 -0.01
CA GLY A 228 -19.44 -19.37 -1.26
C GLY A 228 -18.02 -18.95 -1.68
N ARG A 229 -17.16 -18.58 -0.71
CA ARG A 229 -15.75 -18.19 -0.91
C ARG A 229 -15.53 -16.95 -1.79
N GLN A 230 -16.56 -16.15 -2.04
CA GLN A 230 -16.44 -14.92 -2.85
C GLN A 230 -15.97 -13.70 -2.04
N GLY A 231 -16.02 -13.73 -0.70
CA GLY A 231 -15.70 -12.58 0.15
C GLY A 231 -14.31 -11.99 -0.13
N ALA A 232 -13.29 -12.80 -0.36
CA ALA A 232 -11.96 -12.32 -0.76
C ALA A 232 -11.93 -11.60 -2.12
N ARG A 233 -12.83 -11.95 -3.06
CA ARG A 233 -13.00 -11.23 -4.34
C ARG A 233 -13.71 -9.89 -4.13
N VAL A 234 -14.70 -9.84 -3.24
CA VAL A 234 -15.41 -8.62 -2.86
C VAL A 234 -14.45 -7.64 -2.15
N LEU A 235 -13.68 -8.12 -1.16
CA LEU A 235 -12.66 -7.36 -0.44
C LEU A 235 -11.72 -6.61 -1.39
N ARG A 236 -11.05 -7.34 -2.30
CA ARG A 236 -10.14 -6.75 -3.29
C ARG A 236 -10.81 -5.86 -4.33
N LYS A 237 -12.13 -5.99 -4.54
CA LYS A 237 -12.90 -5.10 -5.43
C LYS A 237 -13.24 -3.80 -4.72
N LEU A 238 -13.62 -3.84 -3.44
CA LEU A 238 -13.90 -2.64 -2.65
C LEU A 238 -12.62 -1.90 -2.27
N GLN A 239 -11.53 -2.60 -1.91
CA GLN A 239 -10.18 -2.02 -1.85
C GLN A 239 -9.67 -1.46 -3.19
N TYR A 240 -10.32 -1.78 -4.32
CA TYR A 240 -10.06 -1.14 -5.61
C TYR A 240 -10.99 0.03 -5.94
N ILE A 241 -12.18 0.12 -5.34
CA ILE A 241 -13.16 1.19 -5.62
C ILE A 241 -13.07 2.31 -4.58
N LEU A 242 -12.85 1.96 -3.32
CA LEU A 242 -12.73 2.85 -2.17
C LEU A 242 -11.26 3.08 -1.80
N ASN A 243 -10.99 4.01 -0.88
CA ASN A 243 -9.69 4.04 -0.22
C ASN A 243 -9.51 2.72 0.56
N PRO A 244 -8.38 1.98 0.41
CA PRO A 244 -8.18 0.71 1.12
C PRO A 244 -8.32 0.82 2.65
N ARG A 245 -8.09 2.00 3.24
CA ARG A 245 -8.31 2.27 4.68
C ARG A 245 -9.78 2.23 5.11
N GLN A 246 -10.73 2.21 4.18
CA GLN A 246 -12.16 2.07 4.46
C GLN A 246 -12.66 0.61 4.42
N VAL A 247 -11.78 -0.37 4.15
CA VAL A 247 -12.21 -1.74 3.82
C VAL A 247 -11.45 -2.75 4.67
N HIS A 248 -12.14 -3.25 5.70
CA HIS A 248 -11.60 -4.13 6.72
C HIS A 248 -11.97 -5.60 6.49
N ASP A 249 -10.99 -6.48 6.71
CA ASP A 249 -11.16 -7.92 6.75
C ASP A 249 -11.37 -8.36 8.21
N ILE A 250 -12.62 -8.63 8.59
CA ILE A 250 -13.00 -8.97 9.98
C ILE A 250 -12.27 -10.23 10.44
N ALA A 251 -11.90 -11.14 9.52
CA ALA A 251 -11.19 -12.37 9.87
C ALA A 251 -9.72 -12.14 10.25
N LYS A 252 -9.23 -10.89 10.18
CA LYS A 252 -7.90 -10.46 10.64
C LYS A 252 -7.96 -9.51 11.86
N GLY A 253 -9.15 -9.30 12.42
CA GLY A 253 -9.41 -8.34 13.49
C GLY A 253 -10.25 -7.13 13.04
N GLY A 254 -10.73 -6.35 14.00
CA GLY A 254 -11.43 -5.09 13.74
C GLY A 254 -10.47 -3.93 13.46
N PRO A 255 -11.00 -2.72 13.19
CA PRO A 255 -10.20 -1.50 13.22
C PRO A 255 -9.63 -1.32 14.62
N MET A 256 -8.32 -1.16 14.73
CA MET A 256 -7.69 -0.71 15.97
C MET A 256 -7.87 0.80 16.08
N GLN A 257 -8.22 1.29 17.28
CA GLN A 257 -8.37 2.71 17.60
C GLN A 257 -7.00 3.41 17.65
#